data_AF-A0A7Y5BED4-F1
#
_entry.id   AF-A0A7Y5BED4-F1
#
_cell.length_a   1.000
_cell.length_b   1.000
_cell.length_c   1.000
_cell.angle_alpha   90.00
_cell.angle_beta   90.00
_cell.angle_gamma   90.00
#
_symmetry.space_group_name_H-M   'P 1'
#
loop_
_entity.id
_entity.type
_entity.pdbx_description
1 polymer ?
#
loop_
_entity_poly.entity_id
_entity_poly.type
_entity_poly.pdbx_seq_one_letter_code
_entity_poly.pdbx_strand_id
1 'polypeptide(L)'
;MTPAAPRVSSVRLVWSPDFHCEPDYLETSAESHFGKDGSAWSHVSEADKLRVESEFGSIWNACLAYSSQDAERLTKFRSDEWWFQGCYAVAEVLYESSPGCFRLDELRSAGLWGIESDSSSDYLRSVESDELADLSSHLKRFGIHASVDELAALVTR
;
A
#
# COMPACT_ATOMS: atom_id res chain seq x y z
N MET A 1 -16.20 40.47 7.20
CA MET A 1 -16.26 39.36 6.22
C MET A 1 -15.88 38.09 6.96
N THR A 2 -16.63 37.02 6.79
CA THR A 2 -16.25 35.70 7.29
C THR A 2 -15.12 35.18 6.39
N PRO A 3 -13.99 34.70 6.93
CA PRO A 3 -12.93 34.12 6.11
C PRO A 3 -13.47 32.95 5.29
N ALA A 4 -12.95 32.79 4.07
CA ALA A 4 -13.34 31.68 3.21
C ALA A 4 -13.02 30.34 3.89
N ALA A 5 -13.89 29.33 3.70
CA ALA A 5 -13.65 27.99 4.23
C ALA A 5 -12.36 27.40 3.66
N PRO A 6 -11.58 26.64 4.45
CA PRO A 6 -10.43 25.91 3.94
C PRO A 6 -10.82 24.99 2.78
N ARG A 7 -9.97 24.89 1.77
CA ARG A 7 -10.21 24.05 0.59
C ARG A 7 -8.95 23.31 0.17
N VAL A 8 -9.13 22.12 -0.39
CA VAL A 8 -8.04 21.38 -1.05
C VAL A 8 -7.72 22.07 -2.37
N SER A 9 -6.43 22.34 -2.60
CA SER A 9 -5.93 23.02 -3.79
C SER A 9 -5.25 22.05 -4.77
N SER A 10 -4.56 21.04 -4.25
CA SER A 10 -3.94 19.96 -5.00
C SER A 10 -3.89 18.70 -4.15
N VAL A 11 -3.77 17.55 -4.81
CA VAL A 11 -3.48 16.26 -4.17
C VAL A 11 -2.31 15.61 -4.90
N ARG A 12 -1.45 14.91 -4.17
CA ARG A 12 -0.40 14.07 -4.72
C ARG A 12 -0.40 12.70 -4.05
N LEU A 13 -0.17 11.67 -4.86
CA LEU A 13 0.09 10.31 -4.39
C LEU A 13 1.60 10.12 -4.37
N VAL A 14 2.14 9.79 -3.22
CA VAL A 14 3.58 9.63 -3.02
C VAL A 14 3.88 8.15 -2.85
N TRP A 15 4.68 7.61 -3.76
CA TRP A 15 5.30 6.30 -3.64
C TRP A 15 6.76 6.49 -3.23
N SER A 16 7.17 5.86 -2.13
CA SER A 16 8.53 5.98 -1.59
C SER A 16 9.04 4.61 -1.16
N PRO A 17 10.35 4.32 -1.33
CA PRO A 17 10.94 3.15 -0.70
C PRO A 17 10.71 3.16 0.81
N ASP A 18 10.48 1.98 1.36
CA ASP A 18 10.34 1.68 2.77
C ASP A 18 11.66 1.12 3.29
N PHE A 19 12.48 2.01 3.83
CA PHE A 19 13.81 1.66 4.35
C PHE A 19 13.76 1.01 5.75
N HIS A 20 12.57 0.79 6.31
CA HIS A 20 12.39 0.17 7.62
C HIS A 20 11.92 -1.27 7.54
N CYS A 21 11.50 -1.73 6.35
CA CYS A 21 11.05 -3.09 6.15
C CYS A 21 12.24 -3.99 5.80
N GLU A 22 12.51 -4.95 6.68
CA GLU A 22 13.50 -6.00 6.45
C GLU A 22 12.83 -7.21 5.77
N PRO A 23 13.49 -7.87 4.81
CA PRO A 23 12.95 -8.99 4.05
C PRO A 23 12.99 -10.32 4.82
N ASP A 24 12.92 -10.32 6.16
CA ASP A 24 13.14 -11.51 6.99
C ASP A 24 12.19 -12.67 6.63
N TYR A 25 10.97 -12.36 6.18
CA TYR A 25 10.01 -13.40 5.74
C TYR A 25 10.43 -14.10 4.44
N LEU A 26 11.36 -13.55 3.66
CA LEU A 26 11.88 -14.18 2.45
C LEU A 26 12.91 -15.28 2.77
N GLU A 27 13.37 -15.40 4.02
CA GLU A 27 14.29 -16.47 4.44
C GLU A 27 13.55 -17.78 4.77
N THR A 28 12.38 -17.99 4.16
CA THR A 28 11.45 -19.08 4.48
C THR A 28 11.68 -20.30 3.59
N SER A 29 11.92 -21.45 4.22
CA SER A 29 12.06 -22.75 3.53
C SER A 29 10.70 -23.30 3.05
N ALA A 30 10.72 -24.29 2.14
CA ALA A 30 9.52 -25.01 1.76
C ALA A 30 8.86 -25.72 2.95
N GLU A 31 9.66 -26.26 3.89
CA GLU A 31 9.19 -26.85 5.15
C GLU A 31 8.46 -25.81 6.01
N SER A 32 8.97 -24.58 6.06
CA SER A 32 8.34 -23.48 6.80
C SER A 32 7.03 -23.05 6.16
N HIS A 33 6.98 -22.95 4.82
CA HIS A 33 5.75 -22.68 4.05
C HIS A 33 4.71 -23.78 4.18
N PHE A 34 5.13 -25.04 4.27
CA PHE A 34 4.23 -26.17 4.43
C PHE A 34 3.74 -26.29 5.89
N GLY A 35 4.62 -26.00 6.84
CA GLY A 35 4.41 -26.27 8.25
C GLY A 35 4.47 -27.77 8.57
N LYS A 36 4.45 -28.11 9.86
CA LYS A 36 4.42 -29.51 10.28
C LYS A 36 3.09 -30.14 9.83
N ASP A 37 3.16 -31.21 9.04
CA ASP A 37 1.99 -31.93 8.53
C ASP A 37 0.97 -31.04 7.78
N GLY A 38 1.44 -29.96 7.12
CA GLY A 38 0.59 -29.02 6.38
C GLY A 38 -0.08 -27.95 7.25
N SER A 39 0.32 -27.79 8.51
CA SER A 39 -0.35 -26.90 9.48
C SER A 39 -0.43 -25.43 9.04
N ALA A 40 0.52 -24.96 8.23
CA ALA A 40 0.53 -23.58 7.73
C ALA A 40 -0.68 -23.29 6.83
N TRP A 41 -1.26 -24.34 6.22
CA TRP A 41 -2.40 -24.25 5.30
C TRP A 41 -3.75 -24.49 5.98
N SER A 42 -3.78 -24.62 7.31
CA SER A 42 -5.01 -24.89 8.06
C SER A 42 -6.08 -23.79 7.94
N HIS A 43 -5.67 -22.55 7.67
CA HIS A 43 -6.56 -21.40 7.49
C HIS A 43 -7.05 -21.24 6.03
N VAL A 44 -6.45 -21.97 5.09
CA VAL A 44 -6.77 -21.89 3.66
C VAL A 44 -7.99 -22.77 3.37
N SER A 45 -8.92 -22.26 2.57
CA SER A 45 -10.11 -23.00 2.19
C SER A 45 -9.76 -24.24 1.36
N GLU A 46 -10.57 -25.30 1.44
CA GLU A 46 -10.35 -26.50 0.62
C GLU A 46 -10.45 -26.21 -0.88
N ALA A 47 -11.30 -25.26 -1.28
CA ALA A 47 -11.40 -24.84 -2.67
C ALA A 47 -10.10 -24.22 -3.18
N ASP A 48 -9.44 -23.39 -2.37
CA ASP A 48 -8.16 -22.79 -2.73
C ASP A 48 -7.01 -23.79 -2.71
N LYS A 49 -7.00 -24.73 -1.75
CA LYS A 49 -6.03 -25.83 -1.75
C LYS A 49 -6.11 -26.64 -3.04
N LEU A 50 -7.32 -27.03 -3.46
CA LEU A 50 -7.53 -27.78 -4.70
C LEU A 50 -7.09 -26.98 -5.94
N ARG A 51 -7.30 -25.65 -5.95
CA ARG A 51 -6.81 -24.79 -7.02
C ARG A 51 -5.28 -24.81 -7.09
N VAL A 52 -4.60 -24.67 -5.95
CA VAL A 52 -3.15 -24.74 -5.86
C VAL A 52 -2.63 -26.12 -6.27
N GLU A 53 -3.25 -27.20 -5.81
CA GLU A 53 -2.88 -28.56 -6.20
C GLU A 53 -3.10 -28.80 -7.71
N SER A 54 -4.14 -28.22 -8.31
CA SER A 54 -4.34 -28.28 -9.75
C SER A 54 -3.25 -27.54 -10.55
N GLU A 55 -2.67 -26.49 -9.97
CA GLU A 55 -1.64 -25.67 -10.61
C GLU A 55 -0.24 -26.27 -10.44
N PHE A 56 0.09 -26.73 -9.23
CA PHE A 56 1.44 -27.17 -8.85
C PHE A 56 1.56 -28.70 -8.69
N GLY A 57 0.47 -29.44 -8.77
CA GLY A 57 0.38 -30.90 -8.57
C GLY A 57 0.30 -31.35 -7.11
N SER A 58 0.76 -30.52 -6.16
CA SER A 58 0.57 -30.72 -4.72
C SER A 58 0.84 -29.42 -3.96
N ILE A 59 0.33 -29.32 -2.72
CA ILE A 59 0.67 -28.21 -1.82
C ILE A 59 2.18 -28.14 -1.56
N TRP A 60 2.85 -29.28 -1.43
CA TRP A 60 4.30 -29.33 -1.23
C TRP A 60 5.07 -28.72 -2.41
N ASN A 61 4.68 -29.04 -3.64
CA ASN A 61 5.28 -28.45 -4.83
C ASN A 61 5.05 -26.93 -4.91
N ALA A 62 3.89 -26.44 -4.47
CA ALA A 62 3.65 -25.01 -4.35
C ALA A 62 4.58 -24.37 -3.32
N CYS A 63 4.80 -24.99 -2.16
CA CYS A 63 5.75 -24.50 -1.15
C CYS A 63 7.20 -24.47 -1.68
N LEU A 64 7.61 -25.46 -2.49
CA LEU A 64 8.91 -25.44 -3.18
C LEU A 64 9.01 -24.26 -4.16
N ALA A 65 7.96 -24.00 -4.93
CA ALA A 65 7.91 -22.87 -5.85
C ALA A 65 7.98 -21.52 -5.11
N TYR A 66 7.21 -21.36 -4.03
CA TYR A 66 7.21 -20.13 -3.21
C TYR A 66 8.56 -19.90 -2.55
N SER A 67 9.18 -20.92 -1.94
CA SER A 67 10.53 -20.76 -1.36
C SER A 67 11.59 -20.38 -2.40
N SER A 68 11.44 -20.83 -3.66
CA SER A 68 12.33 -20.43 -4.76
C SER A 68 12.12 -18.97 -5.15
N GLN A 69 10.86 -18.51 -5.19
CA GLN A 69 10.53 -17.10 -5.45
C GLN A 69 11.05 -16.19 -4.32
N ASP A 70 10.90 -16.60 -3.06
CA ASP A 70 11.41 -15.85 -1.91
C ASP A 70 12.93 -15.71 -1.96
N ALA A 71 13.65 -16.78 -2.30
CA ALA A 71 15.11 -16.74 -2.48
C ALA A 71 15.54 -15.82 -3.64
N GLU A 72 14.77 -15.79 -4.74
CA GLU A 72 15.01 -14.87 -5.86
C GLU A 72 14.79 -13.41 -5.42
N ARG A 73 13.68 -13.12 -4.73
CA ARG A 73 13.38 -11.78 -4.21
C ARG A 73 14.42 -11.32 -3.19
N LEU A 74 14.89 -12.20 -2.31
CA LEU A 74 15.96 -11.90 -1.37
C LEU A 74 17.28 -11.56 -2.08
N THR A 75 17.58 -12.25 -3.17
CA THR A 75 18.75 -11.93 -4.01
C THR A 75 18.61 -10.56 -4.65
N LYS A 76 17.44 -10.25 -5.23
CA LYS A 76 17.13 -8.96 -5.83
C LYS A 76 17.11 -7.81 -4.82
N PHE A 77 16.62 -8.06 -3.61
CA PHE A 77 16.66 -7.09 -2.52
C PHE A 77 18.09 -6.70 -2.16
N ARG A 78 18.98 -7.69 -2.05
CA ARG A 78 20.41 -7.48 -1.77
C ARG A 78 21.18 -6.79 -2.90
N SER A 79 20.61 -6.74 -4.10
CA SER A 79 21.19 -6.07 -5.27
C SER A 79 20.45 -4.78 -5.66
N ASP A 80 19.57 -4.26 -4.80
CA ASP A 80 18.74 -3.06 -5.05
C ASP A 80 17.83 -3.16 -6.29
N GLU A 81 17.48 -4.37 -6.74
CA GLU A 81 16.58 -4.62 -7.88
C GLU A 81 15.12 -4.85 -7.45
N TRP A 82 14.88 -5.03 -6.16
CA TRP A 82 13.55 -5.20 -5.56
C TRP A 82 13.56 -4.58 -4.15
N TRP A 83 12.45 -3.96 -3.75
CA TRP A 83 12.35 -3.29 -2.44
C TRP A 83 10.92 -3.29 -1.91
N PHE A 84 10.77 -2.98 -0.62
CA PHE A 84 9.48 -2.56 -0.08
C PHE A 84 9.29 -1.07 -0.31
N GLN A 85 8.06 -0.68 -0.59
CA GLN A 85 7.65 0.71 -0.75
C GLN A 85 6.39 1.00 0.06
N GLY A 86 6.13 2.28 0.27
CA GLY A 86 4.87 2.77 0.82
C GLY A 86 4.19 3.74 -0.13
N CYS A 87 2.88 3.86 0.04
CA CYS A 87 2.03 4.84 -0.63
C CYS A 87 1.32 5.69 0.40
N TYR A 88 1.23 7.01 0.18
CA TYR A 88 0.37 7.89 0.95
C TYR A 88 -0.12 9.06 0.08
N ALA A 89 -1.31 9.56 0.40
CA ALA A 89 -1.89 10.73 -0.25
C ALA A 89 -1.59 12.00 0.56
N VAL A 90 -1.27 13.10 -0.12
CA VAL A 90 -1.06 14.42 0.49
C VAL A 90 -1.96 15.44 -0.18
N ALA A 91 -2.72 16.18 0.62
CA ALA A 91 -3.49 17.34 0.19
C ALA A 91 -2.78 18.64 0.60
N GLU A 92 -2.67 19.57 -0.34
CA GLU A 92 -2.35 20.96 -0.03
C GLU A 92 -3.64 21.73 0.25
N VAL A 93 -3.80 22.23 1.48
CA VAL A 93 -5.00 22.91 1.96
C VAL A 93 -4.76 24.40 2.04
N LEU A 94 -5.52 25.15 1.26
CA LEU A 94 -5.48 26.61 1.21
C LEU A 94 -6.57 27.20 2.10
N TYR A 95 -6.20 28.13 2.98
CA TYR A 95 -7.15 28.89 3.79
C TYR A 95 -6.66 30.31 4.08
N GLU A 96 -7.60 31.21 4.35
CA GLU A 96 -7.29 32.60 4.69
C GLU A 96 -6.92 32.70 6.19
N SER A 97 -5.70 33.13 6.48
CA SER A 97 -5.21 33.28 7.86
C SER A 97 -5.41 34.68 8.44
N SER A 98 -5.44 35.69 7.55
CA SER A 98 -5.84 37.07 7.83
C SER A 98 -6.36 37.70 6.53
N PRO A 99 -7.09 38.83 6.57
CA PRO A 99 -7.69 39.41 5.37
C PRO A 99 -6.68 39.61 4.22
N GLY A 100 -6.89 38.88 3.11
CA GLY A 100 -6.03 38.90 1.93
C GLY A 100 -4.72 38.09 2.04
N CYS A 101 -4.50 37.37 3.15
CA CYS A 101 -3.31 36.53 3.37
C CYS A 101 -3.69 35.07 3.51
N PHE A 102 -3.20 34.25 2.58
CA PHE A 102 -3.49 32.83 2.53
C PHE A 102 -2.33 32.01 3.09
N ARG A 103 -2.66 30.91 3.75
CA ARG A 103 -1.73 29.85 4.14
C ARG A 103 -2.03 28.59 3.33
N LEU A 104 -0.96 27.83 3.10
CA LEU A 104 -0.99 26.51 2.48
C LEU A 104 -0.38 25.54 3.49
N ASP A 105 -1.19 24.61 3.99
CA ASP A 105 -0.74 23.54 4.88
C ASP A 105 -0.89 22.19 4.19
N GLU A 106 -0.08 21.22 4.59
CA GLU A 106 -0.18 19.86 4.08
C GLU A 106 -0.85 18.94 5.10
N LEU A 107 -1.82 18.17 4.64
CA LEU A 107 -2.44 17.08 5.38
C LEU A 107 -2.26 15.78 4.60
N ARG A 108 -1.94 14.70 5.30
CA ARG A 108 -1.62 13.41 4.68
C ARG A 108 -2.47 12.27 5.25
N SER A 109 -2.68 11.24 4.43
CA SER A 109 -3.13 9.94 4.92
C SER A 109 -2.05 9.28 5.80
N ALA A 110 -2.43 8.23 6.52
CA ALA A 110 -1.50 7.45 7.34
C ALA A 110 -0.41 6.76 6.48
N GLY A 111 -0.77 6.36 5.26
CA GLY A 111 0.06 5.58 4.38
C GLY A 111 -0.05 4.08 4.62
N LEU A 112 0.10 3.32 3.55
CA LEU A 112 0.34 1.87 3.58
C LEU A 112 1.81 1.62 3.26
N TRP A 113 2.48 0.84 4.11
CA TRP A 113 3.92 0.53 4.04
C TRP A 113 4.14 -0.98 3.92
N GLY A 114 5.35 -1.41 3.55
CA GLY A 114 5.65 -2.83 3.32
C GLY A 114 5.08 -3.41 2.02
N ILE A 115 4.80 -2.59 1.00
CA ILE A 115 4.30 -3.04 -0.30
C ILE A 115 5.46 -3.54 -1.15
N GLU A 116 5.36 -4.74 -1.71
CA GLU A 116 6.38 -5.29 -2.60
C GLU A 116 6.46 -4.47 -3.91
N SER A 117 7.66 -4.06 -4.35
CA SER A 117 7.83 -3.20 -5.53
C SER A 117 7.38 -3.82 -6.86
N ASP A 118 7.28 -5.15 -6.92
CA ASP A 118 6.79 -5.93 -8.06
C ASP A 118 5.28 -6.24 -8.00
N SER A 119 4.56 -5.64 -7.05
CA SER A 119 3.11 -5.74 -6.93
C SER A 119 2.37 -5.36 -8.23
N SER A 120 1.22 -6.00 -8.44
CA SER A 120 0.42 -5.77 -9.65
C SER A 120 -0.13 -4.34 -9.73
N SER A 121 -0.25 -3.80 -10.94
CA SER A 121 -0.77 -2.44 -11.13
C SER A 121 -2.21 -2.26 -10.63
N ASP A 122 -3.02 -3.32 -10.62
CA ASP A 122 -4.38 -3.30 -10.06
C ASP A 122 -4.35 -3.12 -8.54
N TYR A 123 -3.46 -3.83 -7.85
CA TYR A 123 -3.28 -3.68 -6.42
C TYR A 123 -2.72 -2.30 -6.05
N LEU A 124 -1.72 -1.81 -6.80
CA LEU A 124 -1.20 -0.45 -6.57
C LEU A 124 -2.30 0.62 -6.71
N ARG A 125 -3.19 0.49 -7.72
CA ARG A 125 -4.35 1.38 -7.87
C ARG A 125 -5.35 1.27 -6.73
N SER A 126 -5.58 0.07 -6.19
CA SER A 126 -6.47 -0.07 -5.02
C SER A 126 -5.87 0.61 -3.80
N VAL A 127 -4.55 0.50 -3.58
CA VAL A 127 -3.86 1.22 -2.49
C VAL A 127 -4.03 2.73 -2.66
N GLU A 128 -3.81 3.28 -3.85
CA GLU A 128 -4.02 4.72 -4.10
C GLU A 128 -5.45 5.17 -3.75
N SER A 129 -6.46 4.37 -4.12
CA SER A 129 -7.85 4.64 -3.79
C SER A 129 -8.11 4.62 -2.28
N ASP A 130 -7.54 3.65 -1.57
CA ASP A 130 -7.68 3.52 -0.12
C ASP A 130 -7.01 4.70 0.60
N GLU A 131 -5.83 5.14 0.15
CA GLU A 131 -5.12 6.29 0.70
C GLU A 131 -5.87 7.61 0.47
N LEU A 132 -6.55 7.78 -0.67
CA LEU A 132 -7.45 8.92 -0.88
C LEU A 132 -8.67 8.89 0.05
N ALA A 133 -9.21 7.69 0.34
CA ALA A 133 -10.31 7.52 1.28
C ALA A 133 -9.89 7.83 2.73
N ASP A 134 -8.69 7.41 3.13
CA ASP A 134 -8.11 7.77 4.43
C ASP A 134 -7.87 9.28 4.52
N LEU A 135 -7.28 9.90 3.48
CA LEU A 135 -7.08 11.35 3.43
C LEU A 135 -8.40 12.12 3.53
N SER A 136 -9.44 11.71 2.79
CA SER A 136 -10.80 12.29 2.91
C SER A 136 -11.32 12.22 4.34
N SER A 137 -11.12 11.09 5.02
CA SER A 137 -11.52 10.88 6.40
C SER A 137 -10.72 11.75 7.37
N HIS A 138 -9.41 11.91 7.14
CA HIS A 138 -8.53 12.77 7.91
C HIS A 138 -8.92 14.25 7.76
N LEU A 139 -9.13 14.73 6.54
CA LEU A 139 -9.55 16.10 6.23
C LEU A 139 -10.85 16.49 6.94
N LYS A 140 -11.83 15.57 6.99
CA LYS A 140 -13.10 15.78 7.71
C LYS A 140 -12.89 16.07 9.20
N ARG A 141 -11.85 15.52 9.84
CA ARG A 141 -11.54 15.79 11.25
C ARG A 141 -11.11 17.24 11.49
N PHE A 142 -10.66 17.93 10.44
CA PHE A 142 -10.31 19.35 10.46
C PHE A 142 -11.40 20.25 9.85
N GLY A 143 -12.60 19.71 9.60
CA GLY A 143 -13.71 20.47 9.01
C GLY A 143 -13.56 20.73 7.51
N ILE A 144 -12.63 20.04 6.83
CA ILE A 144 -12.47 20.12 5.38
C ILE A 144 -13.24 18.96 4.75
N HIS A 145 -14.27 19.30 3.99
CA HIS A 145 -15.12 18.32 3.33
C HIS A 145 -14.71 18.19 1.86
N ALA A 146 -14.04 17.08 1.54
CA ALA A 146 -13.75 16.67 0.18
C ALA A 146 -14.03 15.17 0.04
N SER A 147 -14.80 14.80 -0.97
CA SER A 147 -15.06 13.41 -1.36
C SER A 147 -13.86 12.79 -2.05
N VAL A 148 -13.82 11.45 -2.12
CA VAL A 148 -12.73 10.73 -2.79
C VAL A 148 -12.65 11.14 -4.27
N ASP A 149 -13.78 11.29 -4.96
CA ASP A 149 -13.82 11.71 -6.36
C ASP A 149 -13.27 13.12 -6.57
N GLU A 150 -13.59 14.06 -5.66
CA GLU A 150 -13.02 15.42 -5.68
C GLU A 150 -11.51 15.40 -5.44
N LEU A 151 -11.03 14.58 -4.51
CA LEU A 151 -9.59 14.43 -4.26
C LEU A 151 -8.87 13.80 -5.47
N ALA A 152 -9.46 12.75 -6.07
CA ALA A 152 -8.93 12.09 -7.25
C ALA A 152 -8.82 13.05 -8.45
N ALA A 153 -9.81 13.94 -8.63
CA ALA A 153 -9.80 14.97 -9.67
C ALA A 153 -8.70 16.04 -9.47
N LEU A 154 -8.17 16.16 -8.25
CA LEU A 154 -7.09 17.10 -7.89
C LEU A 154 -5.71 16.44 -7.86
N VAL A 155 -5.61 15.13 -8.16
CA VAL A 155 -4.33 14.42 -8.21
C VAL A 155 -3.47 14.97 -9.34
N THR A 156 -2.34 15.56 -9.00
CA THR A 156 -1.30 15.96 -9.95
C THR A 156 -0.38 14.77 -10.23
N ARG A 157 -0.17 14.46 -11.51
CA ARG A 157 0.78 13.43 -11.98
C ARG A 157 2.14 14.04 -12.29
#